data_AF-A0A937X317-F1
#
_entry.id   AF-A0A937X317-F1
#
_cell.length_a   1.000
_cell.length_b   1.000
_cell.length_c   1.000
_cell.angle_alpha   90.00
_cell.angle_beta   90.00
_cell.angle_gamma   90.00
#
_symmetry.space_group_name_H-M   'P 1'
#
loop_
_entity.id
_entity.type
_entity.pdbx_description
1 polymer ?
#
loop_
_entity_poly.entity_id
_entity_poly.type
_entity_poly.pdbx_seq_one_letter_code
_entity_poly.pdbx_strand_id
1 'polypeptide(L)'
;QFESHQQVRDEDFTKDPKRLYYVYPGKPSDTPVAIFTRDTASGHQVWSGHMGYPGDPYYSEFHKKRFPGGLRYWRVTDANADLGDKHEYEPERVDERIRENADHFCGLVRGILFEHYEATGTPGVVCAPYDAELFGHWWFEGVRWLKEALLRLSDDPDVAVTTCHEALEAYPPTHAVKLPEGSWGEGGYHYIWLNENTEWVWKLVYEAETRMQKLLRRHRPDETFVRILLQTGRELLLLESSDWPFVISTAHARDYAHVRINHHYDAFSRLAGMAESYDPAQPLDDGDAAFLSDCETRDGLFPYLDLSWFAIEESLG
;
A
#
# COMPACT_ATOMS: atom_id res chain seq x y z
N GLN A 1 14.60 -21.13 -11.91
CA GLN A 1 16.08 -21.13 -11.96
C GLN A 1 16.66 -19.77 -11.53
N PHE A 2 16.07 -19.13 -10.50
CA PHE A 2 16.47 -17.79 -10.04
C PHE A 2 16.99 -17.76 -8.59
N GLU A 3 17.42 -18.90 -8.04
CA GLU A 3 17.89 -18.98 -6.63
C GLU A 3 19.35 -19.40 -6.46
N SER A 4 20.13 -19.53 -7.54
CA SER A 4 21.56 -19.84 -7.40
C SER A 4 22.38 -18.64 -7.86
N HIS A 5 22.95 -17.90 -6.90
CA HIS A 5 24.17 -17.06 -6.96
C HIS A 5 24.12 -15.79 -6.09
N GLN A 6 23.42 -15.81 -4.95
CA GLN A 6 23.77 -14.90 -3.85
C GLN A 6 24.59 -15.67 -2.81
N GLN A 7 25.91 -15.48 -2.83
CA GLN A 7 26.69 -15.67 -1.61
C GLN A 7 26.26 -14.58 -0.64
N VAL A 8 25.33 -14.94 0.26
CA VAL A 8 25.03 -14.16 1.45
C VAL A 8 26.35 -14.11 2.23
N ARG A 9 26.96 -12.92 2.33
CA ARG A 9 28.01 -12.72 3.34
C ARG A 9 27.34 -12.93 4.68
N ASP A 10 27.93 -13.78 5.53
CA ASP A 10 27.51 -13.90 6.92
C ASP A 10 27.50 -12.48 7.52
N GLU A 11 26.32 -12.02 7.90
CA GLU A 11 26.20 -10.77 8.65
C GLU A 11 26.66 -11.08 10.09
N ASP A 12 27.64 -10.36 10.60
CA ASP A 12 28.28 -10.61 11.91
C ASP A 12 27.35 -10.35 13.14
N PHE A 13 26.04 -10.20 12.92
CA PHE A 13 25.06 -9.92 13.97
C PHE A 13 23.70 -10.59 13.69
N THR A 14 22.99 -10.92 14.77
CA THR A 14 21.62 -11.46 14.69
C THR A 14 20.64 -10.36 14.34
N LYS A 15 19.84 -10.56 13.27
CA LYS A 15 18.74 -9.67 12.89
C LYS A 15 17.60 -9.78 13.91
N ASP A 16 17.10 -8.63 14.32
CA ASP A 16 15.98 -8.49 15.24
C ASP A 16 14.94 -7.53 14.64
N PRO A 17 13.70 -7.97 14.37
CA PRO A 17 12.66 -7.13 13.79
C PRO A 17 12.22 -5.97 14.70
N LYS A 18 12.71 -5.90 15.95
CA LYS A 18 12.48 -4.79 16.88
C LYS A 18 13.53 -3.70 16.80
N ARG A 19 14.58 -3.89 15.98
CA ARG A 19 15.60 -2.88 15.70
C ARG A 19 15.37 -2.22 14.36
N LEU A 20 15.83 -0.97 14.27
CA LEU A 20 15.89 -0.24 13.02
C LEU A 20 17.22 -0.54 12.32
N TYR A 21 17.17 -0.60 10.99
CA TYR A 21 18.34 -0.87 10.15
C TYR A 21 18.46 0.18 9.06
N TYR A 22 19.68 0.44 8.60
CA TYR A 22 19.91 1.14 7.34
C TYR A 22 19.91 0.17 6.16
N VAL A 23 19.43 0.65 5.02
CA VAL A 23 19.59 0.01 3.71
C VAL A 23 20.24 1.00 2.75
N TYR A 24 21.12 0.49 1.88
CA TYR A 24 21.78 1.31 0.86
C TYR A 24 21.04 1.18 -0.48
N PRO A 25 20.59 2.29 -1.09
CA PRO A 25 19.82 2.28 -2.34
C PRO A 25 20.56 1.71 -3.57
N GLY A 26 21.88 1.53 -3.50
CA GLY A 26 22.65 0.81 -4.50
C GLY A 26 24.03 1.40 -4.76
N LYS A 27 24.20 2.72 -4.77
CA LYS A 27 25.51 3.37 -4.95
C LYS A 27 26.13 3.68 -3.60
N PRO A 28 27.48 3.59 -3.46
CA PRO A 28 28.18 3.94 -2.21
C PRO A 28 28.02 5.41 -1.77
N SER A 29 27.64 6.30 -2.68
CA SER A 29 27.36 7.71 -2.42
C SER A 29 25.94 7.98 -1.92
N ASP A 30 25.07 6.97 -1.96
CA ASP A 30 23.66 7.16 -1.62
C ASP A 30 23.50 7.31 -0.11
N THR A 31 22.65 8.24 0.29
CA THR A 31 22.31 8.39 1.70
C THR A 31 21.57 7.14 2.16
N PRO A 32 22.00 6.47 3.24
CA PRO A 32 21.31 5.29 3.73
C PRO A 32 19.89 5.66 4.17
N VAL A 33 18.93 4.77 3.91
CA VAL A 33 17.54 4.93 4.31
C VAL A 33 17.25 3.99 5.47
N ALA A 34 16.58 4.49 6.51
CA ALA A 34 16.17 3.65 7.64
C ALA A 34 14.92 2.83 7.31
N ILE A 35 14.86 1.60 7.81
CA ILE A 35 13.70 0.71 7.65
C ILE A 35 13.13 0.28 9.00
N PHE A 36 11.81 0.07 8.99
CA PHE A 36 11.05 -0.52 10.08
C PHE A 36 10.50 -1.87 9.62
N THR A 37 10.51 -2.86 10.51
CA THR A 37 9.99 -4.20 10.19
C THR A 37 8.61 -4.38 10.80
N ARG A 38 7.64 -4.86 10.00
CA ARG A 38 6.32 -5.24 10.51
C ARG A 38 6.47 -6.28 11.61
N ASP A 39 5.89 -5.99 12.77
CA ASP A 39 5.81 -6.95 13.85
C ASP A 39 4.76 -8.03 13.54
N THR A 40 5.18 -9.29 13.58
CA THR A 40 4.33 -10.42 13.21
C THR A 40 3.26 -10.71 14.26
N ALA A 41 3.60 -10.60 15.55
CA ALA A 41 2.68 -10.94 16.64
C ALA A 41 1.48 -9.97 16.69
N SER A 42 1.74 -8.65 16.71
CA SER A 42 0.70 -7.62 16.61
C SER A 42 -0.06 -7.69 15.29
N GLY A 43 0.63 -8.00 14.19
CA GLY A 43 0.02 -8.22 12.88
C GLY A 43 -1.01 -9.35 12.91
N HIS A 44 -0.62 -10.54 13.39
CA HIS A 44 -1.52 -11.71 13.48
C HIS A 44 -2.71 -11.46 14.41
N GLN A 45 -2.49 -10.77 15.53
CA GLN A 45 -3.51 -10.55 16.55
C GLN A 45 -4.63 -9.61 16.07
N VAL A 46 -4.35 -8.69 15.16
CA VAL A 46 -5.32 -7.71 14.66
C VAL A 46 -5.85 -8.07 13.27
N TRP A 47 -5.03 -8.66 12.40
CA TRP A 47 -5.41 -8.96 11.01
C TRP A 47 -6.18 -10.28 10.85
N SER A 48 -6.01 -11.23 11.76
CA SER A 48 -6.66 -12.54 11.63
C SER A 48 -8.18 -12.44 11.84
N GLY A 49 -8.97 -12.74 10.81
CA GLY A 49 -10.43 -12.80 10.94
C GLY A 49 -10.94 -13.97 11.79
N HIS A 50 -10.11 -15.01 12.00
CA HIS A 50 -10.48 -16.19 12.79
C HIS A 50 -9.98 -16.14 14.23
N MET A 51 -8.78 -15.60 14.44
CA MET A 51 -8.10 -15.62 15.75
C MET A 51 -7.85 -14.22 16.31
N GLY A 52 -8.05 -13.18 15.50
CA GLY A 52 -7.82 -11.79 15.88
C GLY A 52 -9.09 -11.09 16.34
N TYR A 53 -8.91 -9.89 16.88
CA TYR A 53 -10.00 -9.13 17.50
C TYR A 53 -11.22 -8.88 16.58
N PRO A 54 -11.06 -8.59 15.27
CA PRO A 54 -12.23 -8.37 14.40
C PRO A 54 -13.22 -9.54 14.33
N GLY A 55 -12.78 -10.76 14.64
CA GLY A 55 -13.61 -11.96 14.68
C GLY A 55 -14.42 -12.14 15.97
N ASP A 56 -14.39 -11.18 16.90
CA ASP A 56 -15.12 -11.28 18.17
C ASP A 56 -16.63 -11.50 17.95
N PRO A 57 -17.25 -12.49 18.63
CA PRO A 57 -18.67 -12.80 18.49
C PRO A 57 -19.65 -11.64 18.66
N TYR A 58 -19.24 -10.56 19.34
CA TYR A 58 -20.07 -9.38 19.61
C TYR A 58 -19.79 -8.19 18.69
N TYR A 59 -18.79 -8.26 17.82
CA TYR A 59 -18.54 -7.22 16.82
C TYR A 59 -19.46 -7.36 15.61
N SER A 60 -19.63 -6.26 14.86
CA SER A 60 -20.52 -6.20 13.70
C SER A 60 -20.07 -7.18 12.60
N GLU A 61 -21.00 -7.96 12.07
CA GLU A 61 -20.77 -8.82 10.90
C GLU A 61 -20.72 -7.97 9.62
N PHE A 62 -19.58 -8.02 8.92
CA PHE A 62 -19.36 -7.23 7.70
C PHE A 62 -20.21 -7.70 6.52
N HIS A 63 -20.37 -9.02 6.38
CA HIS A 63 -20.93 -9.63 5.17
C HIS A 63 -22.47 -9.67 5.15
N LYS A 64 -23.11 -9.70 6.33
CA LYS A 64 -24.57 -9.76 6.44
C LYS A 64 -25.18 -8.36 6.37
N LYS A 65 -25.80 -8.06 5.24
CA LYS A 65 -26.41 -6.77 4.94
C LYS A 65 -27.91 -6.92 4.75
N ARG A 66 -28.69 -5.99 5.32
CA ARG A 66 -30.14 -5.94 5.12
C ARG A 66 -30.43 -5.39 3.74
N PHE A 67 -31.27 -6.09 2.99
CA PHE A 67 -31.86 -5.57 1.76
C PHE A 67 -33.26 -5.01 2.01
N PRO A 68 -33.63 -3.85 1.43
CA PRO A 68 -32.76 -2.89 0.73
C PRO A 68 -31.93 -2.03 1.71
N GLY A 69 -30.88 -1.36 1.19
CA GLY A 69 -30.14 -0.31 1.89
C GLY A 69 -28.77 -0.70 2.44
N GLY A 70 -28.43 -1.99 2.52
CA GLY A 70 -27.06 -2.44 2.80
C GLY A 70 -26.59 -2.27 4.25
N LEU A 71 -27.48 -1.86 5.15
CA LEU A 71 -27.17 -1.67 6.57
C LEU A 71 -26.89 -3.01 7.26
N ARG A 72 -25.93 -3.00 8.20
CA ARG A 72 -25.47 -4.16 8.97
C ARG A 72 -26.11 -4.12 10.35
N TYR A 73 -26.87 -5.15 10.71
CA TYR A 73 -27.60 -5.24 11.99
C TYR A 73 -27.27 -6.50 12.80
N TRP A 74 -26.26 -7.25 12.37
CA TRP A 74 -25.91 -8.53 12.96
C TRP A 74 -24.49 -8.50 13.47
N ARG A 75 -24.21 -9.37 14.43
CA ARG A 75 -22.86 -9.59 14.96
C ARG A 75 -22.25 -10.86 14.40
N VAL A 76 -20.92 -10.95 14.46
CA VAL A 76 -20.14 -12.09 13.97
C VAL A 76 -20.67 -13.41 14.51
N THR A 77 -21.09 -13.46 15.79
CA THR A 77 -21.67 -14.64 16.47
C THR A 77 -20.72 -15.82 16.59
N ASP A 78 -20.28 -16.36 15.46
CA ASP A 78 -19.18 -17.29 15.27
C ASP A 78 -18.59 -16.98 13.89
N ALA A 79 -17.27 -16.87 13.79
CA ALA A 79 -16.57 -16.60 12.55
C ALA A 79 -16.85 -17.66 11.45
N ASN A 80 -17.26 -18.87 11.84
CA ASN A 80 -17.55 -19.98 10.93
C ASN A 80 -19.05 -20.25 10.71
N ALA A 81 -19.94 -19.51 11.39
CA ALA A 81 -21.38 -19.69 11.22
C ALA A 81 -21.87 -19.19 9.85
N ASP A 82 -22.89 -19.86 9.31
CA ASP A 82 -23.61 -19.37 8.13
C ASP A 82 -24.22 -17.99 8.41
N LEU A 83 -24.39 -17.18 7.36
CA LEU A 83 -24.99 -15.86 7.52
C LEU A 83 -26.40 -15.95 8.12
N GLY A 84 -27.17 -17.01 7.85
CA GLY A 84 -28.49 -17.26 8.42
C GLY A 84 -28.50 -17.32 9.94
N ASP A 85 -27.42 -17.81 10.56
CA ASP A 85 -27.32 -18.10 11.99
C ASP A 85 -26.74 -16.92 12.81
N LYS A 86 -26.36 -15.83 12.15
CA LYS A 86 -25.83 -14.63 12.80
C LYS A 86 -26.92 -13.95 13.64
N HIS A 87 -26.62 -13.68 14.90
CA HIS A 87 -27.50 -12.99 15.83
C HIS A 87 -27.51 -11.48 15.60
N GLU A 88 -28.51 -10.79 16.14
CA GLU A 88 -28.59 -9.33 16.11
C GLU A 88 -27.40 -8.70 16.84
N TYR A 89 -26.98 -7.54 16.36
CA TYR A 89 -25.90 -6.77 16.95
C TYR A 89 -26.33 -6.22 18.32
N GLU A 90 -25.47 -6.36 19.33
CA GLU A 90 -25.72 -6.03 20.74
C GLU A 90 -24.74 -4.91 21.18
N PRO A 91 -25.01 -3.63 20.89
CA PRO A 91 -24.08 -2.52 21.15
C PRO A 91 -23.62 -2.42 22.60
N GLU A 92 -24.45 -2.81 23.55
CA GLU A 92 -24.17 -2.81 24.98
C GLU A 92 -23.04 -3.76 25.39
N ARG A 93 -22.74 -4.79 24.58
CA ARG A 93 -21.65 -5.75 24.82
C ARG A 93 -20.32 -5.26 24.26
N VAL A 94 -20.35 -4.36 23.29
CA VAL A 94 -19.19 -3.95 22.49
C VAL A 94 -18.12 -3.26 23.32
N ASP A 95 -18.51 -2.37 24.23
CA ASP A 95 -17.57 -1.57 25.01
C ASP A 95 -16.72 -2.43 25.95
N GLU A 96 -17.30 -3.51 26.47
CA GLU A 96 -16.58 -4.52 27.25
C GLU A 96 -15.53 -5.23 26.38
N ARG A 97 -15.93 -5.71 25.18
CA ARG A 97 -15.01 -6.39 24.24
C ARG A 97 -13.88 -5.49 23.76
N ILE A 98 -14.17 -4.22 23.47
CA ILE A 98 -13.14 -3.25 23.07
C ILE A 98 -12.09 -3.10 24.18
N ARG A 99 -12.51 -2.95 25.43
CA ARG A 99 -11.58 -2.80 26.56
C ARG A 99 -10.72 -4.03 26.74
N GLU A 100 -11.32 -5.22 26.76
CA GLU A 100 -10.57 -6.49 26.87
C GLU A 100 -9.55 -6.65 25.73
N ASN A 101 -9.96 -6.39 24.49
CA ASN A 101 -9.09 -6.51 23.33
C ASN A 101 -7.98 -5.44 23.31
N ALA A 102 -8.25 -4.24 23.82
CA ALA A 102 -7.25 -3.19 23.97
C ALA A 102 -6.24 -3.55 25.08
N ASP A 103 -6.71 -4.00 26.25
CA ASP A 103 -5.86 -4.43 27.36
C ASP A 103 -4.94 -5.58 26.94
N HIS A 104 -5.49 -6.58 26.24
CA HIS A 104 -4.70 -7.69 25.68
C HIS A 104 -3.63 -7.20 24.70
N PHE A 105 -3.99 -6.29 23.79
CA PHE A 105 -3.02 -5.73 22.83
C PHE A 105 -1.90 -4.95 23.52
N CYS A 106 -2.23 -4.14 24.53
CA CYS A 106 -1.24 -3.39 25.30
C CYS A 106 -0.28 -4.34 26.03
N GLY A 107 -0.83 -5.40 26.65
CA GLY A 107 -0.03 -6.45 27.29
C GLY A 107 0.89 -7.18 26.30
N LEU A 108 0.40 -7.49 25.09
CA LEU A 108 1.19 -8.09 24.01
C LEU A 108 2.36 -7.18 23.61
N VAL A 109 2.10 -5.90 23.33
CA VAL A 109 3.14 -4.92 22.94
C VAL A 109 4.18 -4.76 24.05
N ARG A 110 3.74 -4.61 25.31
CA ARG A 110 4.64 -4.51 26.45
C ARG A 110 5.50 -5.75 26.62
N GLY A 111 4.90 -6.94 26.49
CA GLY A 111 5.61 -8.22 26.57
C GLY A 111 6.71 -8.33 25.53
N ILE A 112 6.39 -7.99 24.27
CA ILE A 112 7.36 -7.98 23.16
C ILE A 112 8.54 -7.03 23.44
N LEU A 113 8.24 -5.81 23.91
CA LEU A 113 9.27 -4.82 24.21
C LEU A 113 10.13 -5.21 25.41
N PHE A 114 9.50 -5.77 26.46
CA PHE A 114 10.18 -6.26 27.65
C PHE A 114 11.13 -7.43 27.31
N GLU A 115 10.66 -8.43 26.56
CA GLU A 115 11.48 -9.55 26.12
C GLU A 115 12.69 -9.10 25.29
N HIS A 116 12.48 -8.14 24.37
CA HIS A 116 13.57 -7.54 23.60
C HIS A 116 14.58 -6.82 24.50
N TYR A 117 14.10 -6.03 25.46
CA TYR A 117 14.96 -5.28 26.38
C TYR A 117 15.76 -6.22 27.29
N GLU A 118 15.15 -7.27 27.84
CA GLU A 118 15.84 -8.27 28.67
C GLU A 118 16.92 -9.01 27.88
N ALA A 119 16.67 -9.31 26.60
CA ALA A 119 17.63 -10.01 25.75
C ALA A 119 18.80 -9.13 25.29
N THR A 120 18.58 -7.83 25.12
CA THR A 120 19.53 -6.93 24.42
C THR A 120 20.08 -5.78 25.26
N GLY A 121 19.43 -5.43 26.36
CA GLY A 121 19.70 -4.24 27.16
C GLY A 121 19.36 -2.93 26.47
N THR A 122 18.68 -2.95 25.32
CA THR A 122 18.34 -1.78 24.51
C THR A 122 16.84 -1.68 24.26
N PRO A 123 16.24 -0.48 24.19
CA PRO A 123 14.85 -0.33 23.78
C PRO A 123 14.60 -0.88 22.37
N GLY A 124 13.44 -1.51 22.18
CA GLY A 124 12.97 -1.97 20.87
C GLY A 124 11.85 -1.11 20.31
N VAL A 125 11.52 -1.30 19.04
CA VAL A 125 10.40 -0.66 18.34
C VAL A 125 9.45 -1.72 17.80
N VAL A 126 8.16 -1.61 18.13
CA VAL A 126 7.09 -2.42 17.53
C VAL A 126 6.40 -1.60 16.45
N CYS A 127 6.65 -1.94 15.18
CA CYS A 127 5.95 -1.33 14.05
C CYS A 127 4.78 -2.22 13.63
N ALA A 128 3.56 -1.73 13.81
CA ALA A 128 2.31 -2.46 13.55
C ALA A 128 1.52 -1.79 12.40
N PRO A 129 1.90 -2.02 11.13
CA PRO A 129 1.20 -1.47 9.97
C PRO A 129 -0.09 -2.25 9.66
N TYR A 130 -1.16 -1.52 9.35
CA TYR A 130 -2.49 -2.03 9.01
C TYR A 130 -3.10 -1.23 7.87
N ASP A 131 -3.93 -1.86 7.04
CA ASP A 131 -4.77 -1.13 6.08
C ASP A 131 -5.75 -0.22 6.82
N ALA A 132 -5.82 1.05 6.44
CA ALA A 132 -6.61 2.04 7.18
C ALA A 132 -8.11 1.67 7.22
N GLU A 133 -8.63 1.07 6.13
CA GLU A 133 -10.01 0.61 6.05
C GLU A 133 -10.32 -0.58 6.97
N LEU A 134 -9.30 -1.24 7.55
CA LEU A 134 -9.55 -2.22 8.61
C LEU A 134 -10.36 -1.57 9.74
N PHE A 135 -10.00 -0.36 10.14
CA PHE A 135 -10.62 0.34 11.27
C PHE A 135 -11.85 1.14 10.82
N GLY A 136 -13.04 0.63 11.12
CA GLY A 136 -14.33 1.27 10.90
C GLY A 136 -15.09 0.74 9.67
N HIS A 137 -14.39 0.22 8.65
CA HIS A 137 -15.04 -0.37 7.48
C HIS A 137 -15.18 -1.89 7.62
N TRP A 138 -14.06 -2.63 7.60
CA TRP A 138 -14.01 -4.08 7.77
C TRP A 138 -14.33 -4.49 9.21
N TRP A 139 -13.65 -3.86 10.17
CA TRP A 139 -13.92 -3.98 11.59
C TRP A 139 -14.58 -2.69 12.10
N PHE A 140 -15.90 -2.71 12.24
CA PHE A 140 -16.69 -1.52 12.55
C PHE A 140 -16.25 -0.83 13.85
N GLU A 141 -15.91 -1.60 14.87
CA GLU A 141 -15.47 -1.13 16.18
C GLU A 141 -13.99 -0.71 16.21
N GLY A 142 -13.24 -0.98 15.14
CA GLY A 142 -11.79 -0.85 15.10
C GLY A 142 -11.27 0.56 15.40
N VAL A 143 -11.99 1.62 15.01
CA VAL A 143 -11.61 3.01 15.35
C VAL A 143 -11.68 3.25 16.86
N ARG A 144 -12.72 2.71 17.52
CA ARG A 144 -12.91 2.85 18.96
C ARG A 144 -11.87 2.03 19.72
N TRP A 145 -11.56 0.82 19.24
CA TRP A 145 -10.46 0.03 19.77
C TRP A 145 -9.10 0.71 19.62
N LEU A 146 -8.81 1.28 18.44
CA LEU A 146 -7.54 1.96 18.20
C LEU A 146 -7.33 3.12 19.18
N LYS A 147 -8.39 3.92 19.43
CA LYS A 147 -8.38 4.94 20.48
C LYS A 147 -8.07 4.36 21.86
N GLU A 148 -8.79 3.32 22.27
CA GLU A 148 -8.63 2.73 23.61
C GLU A 148 -7.24 2.09 23.81
N ALA A 149 -6.68 1.47 22.77
CA ALA A 149 -5.33 0.90 22.78
C ALA A 149 -4.26 2.01 22.86
N LEU A 150 -4.37 3.06 22.04
CA LEU A 150 -3.40 4.17 22.05
C LEU A 150 -3.39 4.94 23.37
N LEU A 151 -4.57 5.19 23.97
CA LEU A 151 -4.64 5.84 25.28
C LEU A 151 -3.96 5.03 26.37
N ARG A 152 -4.23 3.71 26.41
CA ARG A 152 -3.60 2.81 27.39
C ARG A 152 -2.10 2.69 27.21
N LEU A 153 -1.63 2.54 25.97
CA LEU A 153 -0.20 2.52 25.68
C LEU A 153 0.47 3.85 26.04
N SER A 154 -0.22 4.97 25.87
CA SER A 154 0.31 6.29 26.26
C SER A 154 0.37 6.50 27.78
N ASP A 155 -0.47 5.81 28.55
CA ASP A 155 -0.46 5.83 30.02
C ASP A 155 0.54 4.80 30.61
N ASP A 156 1.11 3.93 29.78
CA ASP A 156 2.05 2.89 30.17
C ASP A 156 3.47 3.49 30.36
N PRO A 157 4.06 3.45 31.57
CA PRO A 157 5.38 4.04 31.79
C PRO A 157 6.51 3.30 31.06
N ASP A 158 6.28 2.04 30.66
CA ASP A 158 7.28 1.20 30.01
C ASP A 158 7.18 1.25 28.47
N VAL A 159 6.18 1.94 27.91
CA VAL A 159 5.94 2.01 26.48
C VAL A 159 5.77 3.46 26.03
N ALA A 160 6.51 3.85 24.98
CA ALA A 160 6.34 5.14 24.34
C ALA A 160 5.58 4.99 23.01
N VAL A 161 4.38 5.56 22.92
CA VAL A 161 3.68 5.74 21.64
C VAL A 161 4.34 6.90 20.90
N THR A 162 4.83 6.64 19.68
CA THR A 162 5.65 7.60 18.95
C THR A 162 5.43 7.49 17.44
N THR A 163 5.85 8.51 16.70
CA THR A 163 5.91 8.45 15.24
C THR A 163 7.20 7.74 14.76
N CYS A 164 7.21 7.25 13.52
CA CYS A 164 8.43 6.66 12.95
C CYS A 164 9.60 7.66 12.89
N HIS A 165 9.31 8.95 12.70
CA HIS A 165 10.34 9.99 12.66
C HIS A 165 11.01 10.17 14.02
N GLU A 166 10.22 10.37 15.08
CA GLU A 166 10.72 10.51 16.44
C GLU A 166 11.46 9.25 16.92
N ALA A 167 10.94 8.05 16.61
CA ALA A 167 11.62 6.79 16.91
C ALA A 167 12.99 6.69 16.23
N LEU A 168 13.09 7.12 14.97
CA LEU A 168 14.34 7.13 14.21
C LEU A 168 15.34 8.15 14.78
N GLU A 169 14.88 9.33 15.20
CA GLU A 169 15.74 10.33 15.83
C GLU A 169 16.25 9.88 17.20
N ALA A 170 15.40 9.23 18.01
CA ALA A 170 15.76 8.74 19.32
C ALA A 170 16.68 7.50 19.26
N TYR A 171 16.46 6.62 18.28
CA TYR A 171 17.14 5.33 18.16
C TYR A 171 17.67 5.11 16.73
N PRO A 172 18.65 5.92 16.27
CA PRO A 172 19.18 5.79 14.93
C PRO A 172 19.83 4.41 14.72
N PRO A 173 19.62 3.77 13.55
CA PRO A 173 20.25 2.48 13.26
C PRO A 173 21.77 2.54 13.38
N THR A 174 22.36 1.49 13.95
CA THR A 174 23.82 1.32 14.04
C THR A 174 24.36 0.33 13.02
N HIS A 175 23.48 -0.42 12.37
CA HIS A 175 23.80 -1.48 11.43
C HIS A 175 23.05 -1.26 10.12
N ALA A 176 23.69 -1.68 9.02
CA ALA A 176 23.06 -1.76 7.72
C ALA A 176 22.83 -3.21 7.32
N VAL A 177 21.72 -3.47 6.65
CA VAL A 177 21.35 -4.81 6.16
C VAL A 177 21.15 -4.77 4.65
N LYS A 178 21.33 -5.94 4.02
CA LYS A 178 20.87 -6.15 2.66
C LYS A 178 19.47 -6.76 2.71
N LEU A 179 18.53 -6.16 2.00
CA LEU A 179 17.20 -6.73 1.82
C LEU A 179 17.20 -7.68 0.61
N PRO A 180 16.68 -8.91 0.75
CA PRO A 180 16.25 -9.67 -0.41
C PRO A 180 15.04 -8.98 -1.06
N GLU A 181 14.73 -9.35 -2.30
CA GLU A 181 13.47 -8.94 -2.90
C GLU A 181 12.29 -9.57 -2.16
N GLY A 182 11.18 -8.84 -2.08
CA GLY A 182 9.97 -9.33 -1.45
C GLY A 182 8.88 -8.28 -1.37
N SER A 183 7.74 -8.68 -0.83
CA SER A 183 6.60 -7.81 -0.54
C SER A 183 5.94 -8.22 0.76
N TRP A 184 4.97 -7.43 1.23
CA TRP A 184 4.06 -7.80 2.32
C TRP A 184 2.81 -8.56 1.85
N GLY A 185 2.72 -8.91 0.55
CA GLY A 185 1.61 -9.64 -0.04
C GLY A 185 1.68 -11.15 0.21
N GLU A 186 0.75 -11.89 -0.40
CA GLU A 186 0.69 -13.35 -0.27
C GLU A 186 2.01 -14.01 -0.69
N GLY A 187 2.49 -14.93 0.14
CA GLY A 187 3.77 -15.62 -0.07
C GLY A 187 5.02 -14.76 0.14
N GLY A 188 4.89 -13.45 0.41
CA GLY A 188 6.03 -12.56 0.67
C GLY A 188 6.81 -12.13 -0.57
N TYR A 189 6.28 -12.37 -1.77
CA TYR A 189 6.94 -12.07 -3.05
C TYR A 189 6.00 -11.33 -4.01
N HIS A 190 6.25 -11.42 -5.32
CA HIS A 190 5.57 -10.59 -6.32
C HIS A 190 4.34 -11.24 -6.97
N TYR A 191 4.02 -12.49 -6.61
CA TYR A 191 3.04 -13.32 -7.32
C TYR A 191 1.66 -12.65 -7.49
N ILE A 192 1.21 -11.92 -6.45
CA ILE A 192 -0.07 -11.19 -6.49
C ILE A 192 -0.12 -10.16 -7.64
N TRP A 193 1.01 -9.58 -8.03
CA TRP A 193 1.06 -8.61 -9.13
C TRP A 193 1.62 -9.21 -10.42
N LEU A 194 2.45 -10.25 -10.32
CA LEU A 194 3.12 -10.89 -11.45
C LEU A 194 2.81 -12.38 -11.51
N ASN A 195 1.84 -12.73 -12.35
CA ASN A 195 1.46 -14.11 -12.65
C ASN A 195 0.84 -14.21 -14.06
N GLU A 196 0.42 -15.42 -14.45
CA GLU A 196 -0.14 -15.70 -15.78
C GLU A 196 -1.38 -14.85 -16.13
N ASN A 197 -2.17 -14.43 -15.13
CA ASN A 197 -3.36 -13.60 -15.35
C ASN A 197 -3.05 -12.11 -15.51
N THR A 198 -1.87 -11.65 -15.07
CA THR A 198 -1.48 -10.23 -15.05
C THR A 198 -0.30 -9.91 -15.97
N GLU A 199 0.37 -10.91 -16.55
CA GLU A 199 1.52 -10.73 -17.44
C GLU A 199 1.24 -9.74 -18.60
N TRP A 200 0.02 -9.78 -19.15
CA TRP A 200 -0.38 -8.90 -20.24
C TRP A 200 -0.41 -7.43 -19.84
N VAL A 201 -0.69 -7.11 -18.57
CA VAL A 201 -0.72 -5.73 -18.04
C VAL A 201 0.67 -5.11 -18.13
N TRP A 202 1.69 -5.87 -17.72
CA TRP A 202 3.08 -5.40 -17.73
C TRP A 202 3.59 -5.10 -19.15
N LYS A 203 3.12 -5.83 -20.17
CA LYS A 203 3.45 -5.52 -21.57
C LYS A 203 2.95 -4.13 -21.98
N LEU A 204 1.74 -3.76 -21.56
CA LEU A 204 1.15 -2.46 -21.82
C LEU A 204 1.86 -1.35 -21.04
N VAL A 205 2.13 -1.58 -19.75
CA VAL A 205 2.85 -0.63 -18.88
C VAL A 205 4.23 -0.33 -19.45
N TYR A 206 5.05 -1.35 -19.75
CA TYR A 206 6.40 -1.14 -20.25
C TYR A 206 6.45 -0.47 -21.62
N GLU A 207 5.47 -0.76 -22.49
CA GLU A 207 5.32 -0.03 -23.75
C GLU A 207 5.03 1.45 -23.52
N ALA A 208 4.09 1.76 -22.63
CA ALA A 208 3.68 3.11 -22.30
C ALA A 208 4.82 3.92 -21.64
N GLU A 209 5.51 3.36 -20.65
CA GLU A 209 6.70 3.94 -20.02
C GLU A 209 7.76 4.30 -21.07
N THR A 210 8.10 3.35 -21.95
CA THR A 210 9.09 3.54 -23.01
C THR A 210 8.66 4.65 -23.98
N ARG A 211 7.37 4.71 -24.31
CA ARG A 211 6.82 5.73 -25.22
C ARG A 211 6.85 7.11 -24.57
N MET A 212 6.47 7.23 -23.29
CA MET A 212 6.52 8.48 -22.53
C MET A 212 7.93 9.05 -22.48
N GLN A 213 8.93 8.21 -22.18
CA GLN A 213 10.34 8.62 -22.19
C GLN A 213 10.80 9.17 -23.54
N LYS A 214 10.34 8.58 -24.66
CA LYS A 214 10.66 9.07 -26.02
C LYS A 214 9.99 10.40 -26.31
N LEU A 215 8.75 10.62 -25.84
CA LEU A 215 8.05 11.89 -26.00
C LEU A 215 8.79 13.04 -25.34
N LEU A 216 9.32 12.83 -24.13
CA LEU A 216 10.05 13.85 -23.38
C LEU A 216 11.37 14.28 -24.04
N ARG A 217 11.95 13.43 -24.90
CA ARG A 217 13.15 13.77 -25.67
C ARG A 217 12.86 14.70 -26.86
N ARG A 218 11.60 14.90 -27.25
CA ARG A 218 11.24 15.86 -28.32
C ARG A 218 11.32 17.30 -27.82
N HIS A 219 11.88 18.19 -28.63
CA HIS A 219 11.96 19.62 -28.33
C HIS A 219 10.80 20.40 -28.94
N ARG A 220 9.67 20.58 -28.21
CA ARG A 220 8.57 21.49 -28.61
C ARG A 220 7.75 22.05 -27.42
N PRO A 221 8.31 22.88 -26.51
CA PRO A 221 7.65 23.23 -25.25
C PRO A 221 6.70 24.43 -25.39
N ASP A 222 5.70 24.36 -26.28
CA ASP A 222 4.57 25.29 -26.17
C ASP A 222 3.54 24.79 -25.15
N GLU A 223 2.60 25.66 -24.78
CA GLU A 223 1.61 25.38 -23.72
C GLU A 223 0.72 24.17 -24.06
N THR A 224 0.29 24.04 -25.32
CA THR A 224 -0.57 22.95 -25.77
C THR A 224 0.17 21.61 -25.71
N PHE A 225 1.40 21.54 -26.20
CA PHE A 225 2.21 20.33 -26.13
C PHE A 225 2.46 19.90 -24.69
N VAL A 226 2.78 20.85 -23.80
CA VAL A 226 2.97 20.59 -22.37
C VAL A 226 1.68 20.06 -21.75
N ARG A 227 0.51 20.63 -22.08
CA ARG A 227 -0.79 20.13 -21.61
C ARG A 227 -1.05 18.68 -22.04
N ILE A 228 -0.79 18.34 -23.30
CA ILE A 228 -0.92 16.97 -23.80
C ILE A 228 0.01 16.04 -23.00
N LEU A 229 1.29 16.41 -22.84
CA LEU A 229 2.25 15.57 -22.10
C LEU A 229 1.88 15.39 -20.63
N LEU A 230 1.37 16.42 -19.97
CA LEU A 230 0.89 16.32 -18.59
C LEU A 230 -0.25 15.32 -18.49
N GLN A 231 -1.23 15.37 -19.40
CA GLN A 231 -2.33 14.40 -19.38
C GLN A 231 -1.84 12.99 -19.75
N THR A 232 -0.94 12.85 -20.72
CA THR A 232 -0.30 11.56 -21.05
C THR A 232 0.40 10.96 -19.83
N GLY A 233 1.13 11.77 -19.05
CA GLY A 233 1.78 11.33 -17.82
C GLY A 233 0.78 10.89 -16.73
N ARG A 234 -0.38 11.55 -16.62
CA ARG A 234 -1.44 11.12 -15.69
C ARG A 234 -2.04 9.77 -16.08
N GLU A 235 -2.32 9.56 -17.37
CA GLU A 235 -2.82 8.27 -17.84
C GLU A 235 -1.80 7.14 -17.61
N LEU A 236 -0.50 7.43 -17.76
CA LEU A 236 0.55 6.48 -17.42
C LEU A 236 0.55 6.12 -15.93
N LEU A 237 0.53 7.11 -15.04
CA LEU A 237 0.48 6.87 -13.59
C LEU A 237 -0.77 6.08 -13.17
N LEU A 238 -1.92 6.37 -13.80
CA LEU A 238 -3.17 5.64 -13.56
C LEU A 238 -3.10 4.20 -14.08
N LEU A 239 -2.43 3.96 -15.21
CA LEU A 239 -2.17 2.64 -15.76
C LEU A 239 -1.22 1.82 -14.86
N GLU A 240 -0.24 2.47 -14.23
CA GLU A 240 0.78 1.87 -13.35
C GLU A 240 0.27 1.51 -11.94
N SER A 241 -0.98 1.82 -11.59
CA SER A 241 -1.55 1.46 -10.29
C SER A 241 -1.51 -0.07 -10.07
N SER A 242 -0.89 -0.48 -8.97
CA SER A 242 -0.75 -1.88 -8.58
C SER A 242 -2.08 -2.52 -8.15
N ASP A 243 -3.12 -1.71 -7.92
CA ASP A 243 -4.47 -2.18 -7.64
C ASP A 243 -5.02 -3.03 -8.78
N TRP A 244 -4.70 -2.70 -10.05
CA TRP A 244 -5.26 -3.46 -11.17
C TRP A 244 -4.84 -4.93 -11.20
N PRO A 245 -3.52 -5.25 -11.18
CA PRO A 245 -3.11 -6.65 -11.10
C PRO A 245 -3.50 -7.30 -9.75
N PHE A 246 -3.55 -6.55 -8.64
CA PHE A 246 -4.04 -7.07 -7.36
C PHE A 246 -5.51 -7.55 -7.43
N VAL A 247 -6.39 -6.72 -7.99
CA VAL A 247 -7.83 -6.99 -8.17
C VAL A 247 -8.05 -8.16 -9.13
N ILE A 248 -7.25 -8.27 -10.20
CA ILE A 248 -7.27 -9.43 -11.11
C ILE A 248 -6.92 -10.72 -10.36
N SER A 249 -5.83 -10.72 -9.58
CA SER A 249 -5.32 -11.89 -8.88
C SER A 249 -6.21 -12.37 -7.75
N THR A 250 -6.82 -11.44 -7.00
CA THR A 250 -7.75 -11.75 -5.90
C THR A 250 -9.17 -12.07 -6.38
N ALA A 251 -9.41 -12.06 -7.70
CA ALA A 251 -10.70 -12.33 -8.35
C ALA A 251 -11.86 -11.43 -7.88
N HIS A 252 -11.58 -10.35 -7.16
CA HIS A 252 -12.56 -9.33 -6.85
C HIS A 252 -12.72 -8.45 -8.09
N ALA A 253 -13.92 -8.31 -8.64
CA ALA A 253 -14.21 -7.37 -9.73
C ALA A 253 -13.21 -7.37 -10.92
N ARG A 254 -12.74 -8.56 -11.37
CA ARG A 254 -11.76 -8.70 -12.46
C ARG A 254 -12.13 -7.90 -13.72
N ASP A 255 -13.40 -7.94 -14.12
CA ASP A 255 -13.89 -7.20 -15.29
C ASP A 255 -13.70 -5.69 -15.15
N TYR A 256 -13.84 -5.15 -13.93
CA TYR A 256 -13.60 -3.74 -13.66
C TYR A 256 -12.12 -3.38 -13.87
N ALA A 257 -11.20 -4.17 -13.33
CA ALA A 257 -9.76 -3.95 -13.53
C ALA A 257 -9.38 -4.01 -15.01
N HIS A 258 -9.91 -4.99 -15.75
CA HIS A 258 -9.68 -5.09 -17.20
C HIS A 258 -10.16 -3.82 -17.94
N VAL A 259 -11.36 -3.33 -17.63
CA VAL A 259 -11.89 -2.10 -18.23
C VAL A 259 -11.00 -0.90 -17.90
N ARG A 260 -10.55 -0.77 -16.64
CA ARG A 260 -9.69 0.34 -16.20
C ARG A 260 -8.33 0.36 -16.90
N ILE A 261 -7.68 -0.80 -16.99
CA ILE A 261 -6.37 -0.92 -17.67
C ILE A 261 -6.50 -0.51 -19.14
N ASN A 262 -7.47 -1.09 -19.87
CA ASN A 262 -7.64 -0.78 -21.29
C ASN A 262 -8.02 0.69 -21.50
N HIS A 263 -8.89 1.23 -20.64
CA HIS A 263 -9.28 2.65 -20.69
C HIS A 263 -8.07 3.58 -20.57
N HIS A 264 -7.21 3.39 -19.55
CA HIS A 264 -6.04 4.25 -19.35
C HIS A 264 -4.97 4.02 -20.43
N TYR A 265 -4.76 2.78 -20.89
CA TYR A 265 -3.83 2.50 -21.97
C TYR A 265 -4.29 3.09 -23.32
N ASP A 266 -5.58 3.02 -23.65
CA ASP A 266 -6.14 3.61 -24.87
C ASP A 266 -6.06 5.15 -24.81
N ALA A 267 -6.38 5.74 -23.66
CA ALA A 267 -6.27 7.18 -23.44
C ALA A 267 -4.80 7.65 -23.56
N PHE A 268 -3.88 6.98 -22.86
CA PHE A 268 -2.44 7.19 -23.00
C PHE A 268 -2.02 7.10 -24.46
N SER A 269 -2.42 6.03 -25.16
CA SER A 269 -1.98 5.74 -26.52
C SER A 269 -2.43 6.80 -27.52
N ARG A 270 -3.66 7.32 -27.35
CA ARG A 270 -4.19 8.41 -28.16
C ARG A 270 -3.48 9.74 -27.86
N LEU A 271 -3.32 10.11 -26.59
CA LEU A 271 -2.63 11.35 -26.20
C LEU A 271 -1.15 11.34 -26.63
N ALA A 272 -0.48 10.21 -26.47
CA ALA A 272 0.88 10.02 -26.97
C ALA A 272 0.95 10.14 -28.50
N GLY A 273 -0.06 9.63 -29.21
CA GLY A 273 -0.18 9.81 -30.66
C GLY A 273 -0.34 11.28 -31.06
N MET A 274 -1.20 12.02 -30.34
CA MET A 274 -1.37 13.46 -30.51
C MET A 274 -0.04 14.21 -30.27
N ALA A 275 0.71 13.84 -29.23
CA ALA A 275 2.02 14.43 -28.96
C ALA A 275 3.06 14.10 -30.06
N GLU A 276 3.02 12.91 -30.64
CA GLU A 276 3.94 12.50 -31.70
C GLU A 276 3.73 13.27 -33.01
N SER A 277 2.45 13.52 -33.35
CA SER A 277 2.03 14.25 -34.55
C SER A 277 1.91 15.76 -34.34
N TYR A 278 2.09 16.26 -33.11
CA TYR A 278 1.90 17.66 -32.76
C TYR A 278 2.77 18.60 -33.61
N ASP A 279 2.12 19.54 -34.30
CA ASP A 279 2.75 20.62 -35.03
C ASP A 279 2.31 21.97 -34.45
N PRO A 280 3.22 22.77 -33.85
CA PRO A 280 2.88 24.07 -33.27
C PRO A 280 2.35 25.09 -34.31
N ALA A 281 2.55 24.82 -35.61
CA ALA A 281 1.99 25.66 -36.66
C ALA A 281 0.50 25.40 -36.92
N GLN A 282 -0.07 24.32 -36.36
CA GLN A 282 -1.46 23.94 -36.53
C GLN A 282 -2.15 23.82 -35.16
N PRO A 283 -3.36 24.38 -34.99
CA PRO A 283 -4.13 24.10 -33.80
C PRO A 283 -4.51 22.61 -33.77
N LEU A 284 -4.74 22.07 -32.57
CA LEU A 284 -5.40 20.78 -32.43
C LEU A 284 -6.75 20.84 -33.15
N ASP A 285 -7.12 19.76 -33.84
CA ASP A 285 -8.47 19.64 -34.36
C ASP A 285 -9.50 19.54 -33.22
N ASP A 286 -10.75 19.86 -33.54
CA ASP A 286 -11.83 19.90 -32.54
C ASP A 286 -12.01 18.57 -31.80
N GLY A 287 -11.74 17.43 -32.45
CA GLY A 287 -11.88 16.10 -31.86
C GLY A 287 -10.78 15.78 -30.87
N ASP A 288 -9.55 16.18 -31.17
CA ASP A 288 -8.39 16.02 -30.28
C ASP A 288 -8.41 17.03 -29.12
N ALA A 289 -8.84 18.27 -29.37
CA ALA A 289 -9.06 19.26 -28.32
C ALA A 289 -10.17 18.81 -27.34
N ALA A 290 -11.29 18.29 -27.85
CA ALA A 290 -12.36 17.75 -27.01
C ALA A 290 -11.89 16.54 -26.21
N PHE A 291 -11.16 15.61 -26.84
CA PHE A 291 -10.65 14.42 -26.16
C PHE A 291 -9.68 14.76 -25.04
N LEU A 292 -8.73 15.68 -25.27
CA LEU A 292 -7.82 16.16 -24.24
C LEU A 292 -8.60 16.75 -23.05
N SER A 293 -9.59 17.60 -23.32
CA SER A 293 -10.42 18.22 -22.28
C SER A 293 -11.24 17.20 -21.49
N ASP A 294 -11.76 16.17 -22.13
CA ASP A 294 -12.52 15.09 -21.49
C ASP A 294 -11.61 14.28 -20.56
N CYS A 295 -10.39 13.96 -20.99
CA CYS A 295 -9.39 13.30 -20.15
C CYS A 295 -8.95 14.20 -18.99
N GLU A 296 -8.65 15.49 -19.21
CA GLU A 296 -8.30 16.44 -18.14
C GLU A 296 -9.42 16.58 -17.09
N THR A 297 -10.69 16.48 -17.51
CA THR A 297 -11.84 16.56 -16.61
C THR A 297 -12.03 15.27 -15.79
N ARG A 298 -11.91 14.12 -16.46
CA ARG A 298 -12.14 12.80 -15.84
C ARG A 298 -10.97 12.35 -14.98
N ASP A 299 -9.75 12.53 -15.48
CA ASP A 299 -8.48 11.99 -14.98
C ASP A 299 -7.50 13.13 -14.63
N GLY A 300 -8.02 14.22 -14.05
CA GLY A 300 -7.27 15.45 -13.70
C GLY A 300 -6.48 15.40 -12.40
N LEU A 301 -6.00 14.23 -11.97
CA LEU A 301 -5.18 14.08 -10.77
C LEU A 301 -3.79 14.75 -10.94
N PHE A 302 -3.09 15.01 -9.84
CA PHE A 302 -1.73 15.56 -9.86
C PHE A 302 -1.62 16.90 -10.63
N PRO A 303 -2.21 17.99 -10.11
CA PRO A 303 -2.14 19.30 -10.75
C PRO A 303 -0.70 19.84 -10.88
N TYR A 304 0.22 19.34 -10.07
CA TYR A 304 1.64 19.72 -10.05
C TYR A 304 2.55 18.59 -10.56
N LEU A 305 2.04 17.72 -11.44
CA LEU A 305 2.84 16.67 -12.06
C LEU A 305 4.07 17.27 -12.73
N ASP A 306 5.25 16.75 -12.39
CA ASP A 306 6.51 17.14 -12.98
C ASP A 306 6.92 16.09 -14.03
N LEU A 307 7.00 16.53 -15.28
CA LEU A 307 7.35 15.67 -16.41
C LEU A 307 8.78 15.12 -16.31
N SER A 308 9.67 15.75 -15.55
CA SER A 308 11.04 15.27 -15.37
C SER A 308 11.12 13.92 -14.65
N TRP A 309 10.09 13.53 -13.90
CA TRP A 309 10.05 12.23 -13.20
C TRP A 309 10.04 11.04 -14.15
N PHE A 310 9.55 11.21 -15.38
CA PHE A 310 9.57 10.16 -16.40
C PHE A 310 10.83 10.21 -17.28
N ALA A 311 11.74 11.16 -17.04
CA ALA A 311 13.01 11.20 -17.74
C ALA A 311 13.99 10.22 -17.09
N ILE A 312 14.64 9.38 -17.91
CA ILE A 312 15.80 8.61 -17.44
C ILE A 312 17.03 9.50 -17.61
N GLU A 313 17.72 9.79 -16.51
CA GLU A 313 19.14 10.17 -16.58
C GLU A 313 19.89 8.98 -17.16
N GLU A 314 20.43 9.11 -18.37
CA GLU A 314 21.36 8.10 -18.89
C GLU A 314 22.50 8.01 -17.89
N SER A 315 22.54 6.91 -17.12
CA SER A 315 23.73 6.56 -16.35
C SER A 315 24.86 6.44 -17.35
N LEU A 316 25.72 7.46 -17.41
CA LEU A 316 27.03 7.38 -18.06
C LEU A 316 27.67 6.09 -17.56
N GLY A 317 27.89 5.16 -18.49
CA GLY A 317 28.42 3.83 -18.22
C GLY A 317 29.86 3.83 -17.71
#